data_AF-M3UP86-F1
#
_entry.id   AF-M3UP86-F1
#
_cell.length_a   1.000
_cell.length_b   1.000
_cell.length_c   1.000
_cell.angle_alpha   90.00
_cell.angle_beta   90.00
_cell.angle_gamma   90.00
#
_symmetry.space_group_name_H-M   'P 1'
#
loop_
_entity.id
_entity.type
_entity.pdbx_description
1 polymer ?
#
loop_
_entity_poly.entity_id
_entity_poly.type
_entity_poly.pdbx_seq_one_letter_code
_entity_poly.pdbx_strand_id
1 'polypeptide(L)'
;RTLAKRARFLTDQHDDLTAQVWDLAREMNPALCAAFGVGPDVAAQLMITAGANPNRLSSEAAFAALCGVIPIPVSSGKTNRHRLSRGGDRQGNSALHTIALSRMRYHPKTKAYLARQLAAGRTKKDILRMLKRAIAREMFKLLTRQIELEDFSDLRPARQAAGLPLTVVAAAFGTSETEISRLERNLKRDDHLAHKYRQWLADHHPANAA
;
A
#
# COMPACT_ATOMS: atom_id res chain seq x y z
N ARG A 1 -37.30 7.75 14.29
CA ARG A 1 -36.95 8.63 13.13
C ARG A 1 -35.74 9.54 13.43
N THR A 2 -35.62 10.14 14.62
CA THR A 2 -34.48 11.03 14.99
C THR A 2 -33.10 10.36 14.95
N LEU A 3 -32.96 9.15 15.50
CA LEU A 3 -31.69 8.41 15.50
C LEU A 3 -31.17 8.13 14.08
N ALA A 4 -32.05 7.71 13.17
CA ALA A 4 -31.69 7.44 11.78
C ALA A 4 -31.18 8.70 11.04
N LYS A 5 -31.78 9.87 11.32
CA LYS A 5 -31.28 11.15 10.78
C LYS A 5 -29.90 11.50 11.33
N ARG A 6 -29.68 11.29 12.65
CA ARG A 6 -28.37 11.56 13.27
C ARG A 6 -27.28 10.62 12.77
N ALA A 7 -27.60 9.34 12.58
CA ALA A 7 -26.67 8.36 12.01
C ALA A 7 -26.24 8.77 10.60
N ARG A 8 -27.18 9.18 9.75
CA ARG A 8 -26.87 9.68 8.40
C ARG A 8 -25.99 10.92 8.44
N PHE A 9 -26.39 11.92 9.21
CA PHE A 9 -25.62 13.15 9.38
C PHE A 9 -24.17 12.88 9.82
N LEU A 10 -23.96 11.99 10.80
CA LEU A 10 -22.60 11.64 11.26
C LEU A 10 -21.82 10.82 10.22
N THR A 11 -22.50 10.03 9.38
CA THR A 11 -21.87 9.31 8.26
C THR A 11 -21.40 10.31 7.21
N ASP A 12 -22.28 11.24 6.82
CA ASP A 12 -21.94 12.28 5.85
C ASP A 12 -20.75 13.13 6.35
N GLN A 13 -20.76 13.54 7.63
CA GLN A 13 -19.62 14.26 8.23
C GLN A 13 -18.34 13.43 8.28
N HIS A 14 -18.45 12.13 8.55
CA HIS A 14 -17.30 11.24 8.57
C HIS A 14 -16.68 11.11 7.16
N ASP A 15 -17.51 10.94 6.15
CA ASP A 15 -17.09 10.81 4.76
C ASP A 15 -16.41 12.11 4.27
N ASP A 16 -16.99 13.26 4.60
CA ASP A 16 -16.42 14.58 4.27
C ASP A 16 -15.05 14.81 4.93
N LEU A 17 -14.93 14.52 6.23
CA LEU A 17 -13.66 14.66 6.94
C LEU A 17 -12.61 13.67 6.44
N THR A 18 -13.03 12.44 6.12
CA THR A 18 -12.15 11.41 5.57
C THR A 18 -11.60 11.84 4.20
N ALA A 19 -12.42 12.46 3.36
CA ALA A 19 -11.99 13.02 2.09
C ALA A 19 -10.98 14.16 2.28
N GLN A 20 -11.24 15.09 3.20
CA GLN A 20 -10.32 16.20 3.52
C GLN A 20 -8.96 15.69 4.04
N VAL A 21 -8.96 14.72 4.96
CA VAL A 21 -7.73 14.09 5.45
C VAL A 21 -6.98 13.41 4.30
N TRP A 22 -7.70 12.79 3.36
CA TRP A 22 -7.08 12.13 2.22
C TRP A 22 -6.42 13.11 1.26
N ASP A 23 -7.06 14.23 0.99
CA ASP A 23 -6.52 15.28 0.12
C ASP A 23 -5.23 15.85 0.72
N LEU A 24 -5.25 16.22 2.00
CA LEU A 24 -4.06 16.69 2.71
C LEU A 24 -2.95 15.63 2.74
N ALA A 25 -3.28 14.37 3.01
CA ALA A 25 -2.28 13.30 3.04
C ALA A 25 -1.63 13.09 1.66
N ARG A 26 -2.41 13.17 0.57
CA ARG A 26 -1.89 13.05 -0.80
C ARG A 26 -1.03 14.24 -1.20
N GLU A 27 -1.35 15.44 -0.74
CA GLU A 27 -0.50 16.62 -0.94
C GLU A 27 0.84 16.46 -0.21
N MET A 28 0.81 16.02 1.06
CA MET A 28 2.02 15.91 1.88
C MET A 28 2.93 14.74 1.48
N ASN A 29 2.37 13.56 1.19
CA ASN A 29 3.16 12.39 0.80
C ASN A 29 2.35 11.46 -0.12
N PRO A 30 2.32 11.77 -1.43
CA PRO A 30 1.56 10.98 -2.39
C PRO A 30 2.10 9.55 -2.49
N ALA A 31 3.41 9.34 -2.31
CA ALA A 31 4.03 8.02 -2.36
C ALA A 31 3.53 7.08 -1.25
N LEU A 32 3.38 7.60 -0.02
CA LEU A 32 2.78 6.83 1.08
C LEU A 32 1.34 6.45 0.76
N CYS A 33 0.54 7.40 0.26
CA CYS A 33 -0.85 7.17 -0.10
C CYS A 33 -1.02 6.18 -1.27
N ALA A 34 -0.04 6.07 -2.16
CA ALA A 34 -0.04 5.11 -3.25
C ALA A 34 0.24 3.67 -2.80
N ALA A 35 0.75 3.47 -1.58
CA ALA A 35 1.12 2.14 -1.11
C ALA A 35 -0.09 1.26 -0.81
N PHE A 36 0.00 -0.03 -1.16
CA PHE A 36 -1.14 -0.94 -1.05
C PHE A 36 -1.62 -1.09 0.40
N GLY A 37 -2.91 -0.82 0.61
CA GLY A 37 -3.57 -0.94 1.92
C GLY A 37 -3.43 0.29 2.80
N VAL A 38 -2.84 1.39 2.29
CA VAL A 38 -2.84 2.70 2.94
C VAL A 38 -4.09 3.46 2.50
N GLY A 39 -4.96 3.75 3.46
CA GLY A 39 -6.10 4.66 3.30
C GLY A 39 -5.90 5.94 4.11
N PRO A 40 -6.93 6.82 4.18
CA PRO A 40 -6.80 8.15 4.78
C PRO A 40 -6.32 8.14 6.23
N ASP A 41 -7.01 7.41 7.11
CA ASP A 41 -6.64 7.32 8.52
C ASP A 41 -5.28 6.67 8.72
N VAL A 42 -4.94 5.66 7.90
CA VAL A 42 -3.67 4.94 7.98
C VAL A 42 -2.52 5.86 7.57
N ALA A 43 -2.69 6.62 6.48
CA ALA A 43 -1.69 7.57 6.00
C ALA A 43 -1.46 8.66 7.04
N ALA A 44 -2.53 9.32 7.49
CA ALA A 44 -2.46 10.36 8.50
C ALA A 44 -1.81 9.86 9.79
N GLN A 45 -2.24 8.69 10.29
CA GLN A 45 -1.67 8.11 11.50
C GLN A 45 -0.18 7.81 11.35
N LEU A 46 0.26 7.23 10.23
CA LEU A 46 1.68 6.94 10.02
C LEU A 46 2.53 8.22 9.92
N MET A 47 2.01 9.28 9.31
CA MET A 47 2.66 10.59 9.26
C MET A 47 2.75 11.22 10.66
N ILE A 48 1.68 11.14 11.46
CA ILE A 48 1.67 11.59 12.86
C ILE A 48 2.69 10.79 13.68
N THR A 49 2.73 9.47 13.53
CA THR A 49 3.68 8.60 14.23
C THR A 49 5.12 8.94 13.84
N ALA A 50 5.40 9.22 12.56
CA ALA A 50 6.73 9.63 12.11
C ALA A 50 7.13 11.04 12.59
N GLY A 51 6.13 11.91 12.76
CA GLY A 51 6.27 13.31 13.15
C GLY A 51 6.64 14.22 11.97
N ALA A 52 6.58 15.53 12.21
CA ALA A 52 6.84 16.57 11.20
C ALA A 52 8.29 16.58 10.66
N ASN A 53 9.23 15.94 11.35
CA ASN A 53 10.60 15.76 10.88
C ASN A 53 10.96 14.27 10.82
N PRO A 54 10.59 13.56 9.73
CA PRO A 54 10.89 12.14 9.55
C PRO A 54 12.39 11.83 9.57
N ASN A 55 13.26 12.80 9.29
CA ASN A 55 14.73 12.62 9.32
C ASN A 55 15.26 12.32 10.73
N ARG A 56 14.46 12.53 11.80
CA ARG A 56 14.79 12.10 13.16
C ARG A 56 14.74 10.57 13.32
N LEU A 57 14.04 9.86 12.42
CA LEU A 57 14.03 8.40 12.41
C LEU A 57 15.33 7.90 11.79
N SER A 58 16.28 7.51 12.65
CA SER A 58 17.63 7.12 12.24
C SER A 58 17.71 5.80 11.45
N SER A 59 16.68 4.95 11.49
CA SER A 59 16.68 3.67 10.78
C SER A 59 15.30 3.03 10.64
N GLU A 60 15.20 2.06 9.72
CA GLU A 60 14.05 1.16 9.59
C GLU A 60 13.70 0.43 10.89
N ALA A 61 14.72 0.14 11.72
CA ALA A 61 14.56 -0.53 13.00
C ALA A 61 14.00 0.43 14.07
N ALA A 62 14.44 1.69 14.05
CA ALA A 62 13.92 2.72 14.94
C ALA A 62 12.42 2.95 14.71
N PHE A 63 11.98 3.05 13.45
CA PHE A 63 10.56 3.15 13.14
C PHE A 63 9.76 1.90 13.53
N ALA A 64 10.31 0.70 13.29
CA ALA A 64 9.68 -0.53 13.74
C ALA A 64 9.55 -0.62 15.28
N ALA A 65 10.53 -0.10 16.02
CA ALA A 65 10.47 0.01 17.46
C ALA A 65 9.44 1.05 17.91
N LEU A 66 9.38 2.20 17.25
CA LEU A 66 8.40 3.25 17.50
C LEU A 66 6.98 2.73 17.31
N CYS A 67 6.69 1.94 16.27
CA CYS A 67 5.38 1.31 16.08
C CYS A 67 5.19 0.03 16.92
N GLY A 68 6.13 -0.38 17.78
CA GLY A 68 6.01 -1.59 18.59
C GLY A 68 5.95 -2.90 17.80
N VAL A 69 6.52 -2.95 16.60
CA VAL A 69 6.55 -4.15 15.73
C VAL A 69 7.92 -4.80 15.62
N ILE A 70 8.93 -4.28 16.33
CA ILE A 70 10.23 -4.91 16.43
C ILE A 70 10.12 -6.27 17.16
N PRO A 71 10.70 -7.35 16.61
CA PRO A 71 10.74 -8.64 17.32
C PRO A 71 11.72 -8.53 18.49
N ILE A 72 11.27 -8.83 19.72
CA ILE A 72 12.13 -8.82 20.90
C ILE A 72 12.55 -10.26 21.21
N PRO A 73 13.84 -10.61 21.12
CA PRO A 73 14.28 -11.96 21.41
C PRO A 73 13.98 -12.32 22.88
N VAL A 74 13.52 -13.55 23.07
CA VAL A 74 13.40 -14.20 24.38
C VAL A 74 14.00 -15.58 24.22
N SER A 75 15.24 -15.71 24.65
CA SER A 75 15.97 -16.98 24.63
C SER A 75 16.59 -17.22 26.00
N SER A 76 16.44 -18.45 26.48
CA SER A 76 17.23 -19.02 27.57
C SER A 76 17.80 -20.33 27.01
N GLY A 77 18.97 -20.28 26.37
CA GLY A 77 19.58 -21.43 25.69
C GLY A 77 19.16 -21.61 24.22
N LYS A 78 18.98 -22.86 23.76
CA LYS A 78 18.81 -23.25 22.34
C LYS A 78 17.48 -22.84 21.66
N THR A 79 16.60 -22.11 22.36
CA THR A 79 15.28 -21.70 21.86
C THR A 79 15.32 -20.31 21.23
N ASN A 80 15.00 -20.22 19.93
CA ASN A 80 14.85 -18.94 19.22
C ASN A 80 13.37 -18.49 19.25
N ARG A 81 12.93 -17.90 20.37
CA ARG A 81 11.58 -17.33 20.51
C ARG A 81 11.64 -15.81 20.56
N HIS A 82 10.55 -15.16 20.13
CA HIS A 82 10.42 -13.71 20.18
C HIS A 82 9.11 -13.33 20.88
N ARG A 83 9.18 -12.36 21.79
CA ARG A 83 7.99 -11.76 22.41
C ARG A 83 7.53 -10.52 21.67
N LEU A 84 6.27 -10.15 21.92
CA LEU A 84 5.68 -8.90 21.46
C LEU A 84 6.34 -7.70 22.16
N SER A 85 6.67 -6.64 21.42
CA SER A 85 6.96 -5.34 22.02
C SER A 85 5.67 -4.71 22.54
N ARG A 86 5.60 -4.45 23.85
CA ARG A 86 4.46 -3.76 24.48
C ARG A 86 4.61 -2.23 24.46
N GLY A 87 5.82 -1.73 24.19
CA GLY A 87 6.11 -0.31 24.04
C GLY A 87 5.85 0.19 22.62
N GLY A 88 5.93 1.51 22.45
CA GLY A 88 5.71 2.20 21.17
C GLY A 88 4.27 2.70 20.99
N ASP A 89 4.06 3.38 19.88
CA ASP A 89 2.79 3.93 19.46
C ASP A 89 1.83 2.81 19.00
N ARG A 90 0.76 2.62 19.78
CA ARG A 90 -0.29 1.65 19.51
C ARG A 90 -1.12 2.00 18.29
N GLN A 91 -1.27 3.28 17.96
CA GLN A 91 -2.01 3.70 16.78
C GLN A 91 -1.20 3.43 15.51
N GLY A 92 0.09 3.75 15.49
CA GLY A 92 1.01 3.31 14.43
C GLY A 92 1.04 1.78 14.26
N ASN A 93 1.04 1.03 15.37
CA ASN A 93 0.92 -0.44 15.33
C ASN A 93 -0.38 -0.92 14.69
N SER A 94 -1.50 -0.23 14.98
CA SER A 94 -2.82 -0.50 14.43
C SER A 94 -2.86 -0.19 12.93
N ALA A 95 -2.31 0.94 12.49
CA ALA A 95 -2.18 1.30 11.08
C ALA A 95 -1.43 0.22 10.28
N LEU A 96 -0.29 -0.25 10.79
CA LEU A 96 0.45 -1.38 10.18
C LEU A 96 -0.34 -2.68 10.17
N HIS A 97 -1.21 -2.91 11.17
CA HIS A 97 -2.09 -4.08 11.21
C HIS A 97 -3.16 -4.01 10.13
N THR A 98 -3.81 -2.87 9.97
CA THR A 98 -4.82 -2.62 8.93
C THR A 98 -4.25 -2.86 7.54
N ILE A 99 -3.04 -2.34 7.25
CA ILE A 99 -2.32 -2.59 5.99
C ILE A 99 -2.10 -4.11 5.81
N ALA A 100 -1.63 -4.80 6.85
CA ALA A 100 -1.36 -6.23 6.77
C ALA A 100 -2.62 -7.04 6.46
N LEU A 101 -3.75 -6.74 7.10
CA LEU A 101 -5.03 -7.40 6.84
C LEU A 101 -5.51 -7.15 5.41
N SER A 102 -5.44 -5.90 4.95
CA SER A 102 -5.79 -5.55 3.57
C SER A 102 -4.93 -6.31 2.55
N ARG A 103 -3.61 -6.34 2.76
CA ARG A 103 -2.67 -7.07 1.89
C ARG A 103 -2.91 -8.58 1.91
N MET A 104 -3.19 -9.16 3.07
CA MET A 104 -3.50 -10.59 3.16
C MET A 104 -4.79 -10.96 2.40
N ARG A 105 -5.75 -10.03 2.29
CA ARG A 105 -7.00 -10.28 1.58
C ARG A 105 -6.87 -10.02 0.07
N TYR A 106 -6.21 -8.93 -0.31
CA TYR A 106 -6.29 -8.38 -1.66
C TYR A 106 -4.96 -8.26 -2.41
N HIS A 107 -3.80 -8.29 -1.75
CA HIS A 107 -2.51 -8.10 -2.42
C HIS A 107 -1.92 -9.46 -2.89
N PRO A 108 -1.79 -9.71 -4.20
CA PRO A 108 -1.40 -11.03 -4.72
C PRO A 108 -0.05 -11.54 -4.18
N LYS A 109 0.98 -10.69 -4.14
CA LYS A 109 2.31 -11.07 -3.62
C LYS A 109 2.25 -11.46 -2.14
N THR A 110 1.45 -10.74 -1.33
CA THR A 110 1.27 -11.08 0.09
C THR A 110 0.46 -12.36 0.27
N LYS A 111 -0.56 -12.61 -0.56
CA LYS A 111 -1.31 -13.89 -0.55
C LYS A 111 -0.40 -15.07 -0.87
N ALA A 112 0.43 -14.96 -1.91
CA ALA A 112 1.41 -15.99 -2.25
C ALA A 112 2.42 -16.23 -1.12
N TYR A 113 2.91 -15.15 -0.49
CA TYR A 113 3.78 -15.26 0.69
C TYR A 113 3.07 -15.95 1.86
N LEU A 114 1.83 -15.56 2.17
CA LEU A 114 1.01 -16.17 3.22
C LEU A 114 0.85 -17.67 3.00
N ALA A 115 0.48 -18.09 1.78
CA ALA A 115 0.32 -19.50 1.42
C ALA A 115 1.62 -20.30 1.64
N ARG A 116 2.77 -19.77 1.16
CA ARG A 116 4.08 -20.42 1.37
C ARG A 116 4.44 -20.56 2.85
N GLN A 117 4.17 -19.55 3.68
CA GLN A 117 4.50 -19.62 5.10
C GLN A 117 3.56 -20.54 5.90
N LEU A 118 2.28 -20.63 5.50
CA LEU A 118 1.35 -21.62 6.06
C LEU A 118 1.78 -23.05 5.71
N ALA A 119 2.20 -23.29 4.47
CA ALA A 119 2.74 -24.58 4.03
C ALA A 119 4.03 -24.95 4.80
N ALA A 120 4.83 -23.95 5.20
CA ALA A 120 6.00 -24.14 6.06
C ALA A 120 5.66 -24.31 7.57
N GLY A 121 4.39 -24.51 7.93
CA GLY A 121 3.95 -24.78 9.30
C GLY A 121 3.87 -23.57 10.23
N ARG A 122 4.01 -22.34 9.72
CA ARG A 122 3.91 -21.13 10.56
C ARG A 122 2.45 -20.79 10.86
N THR A 123 2.19 -20.30 12.08
CA THR A 123 0.86 -19.83 12.43
C THR A 123 0.53 -18.52 11.73
N LYS A 124 -0.76 -18.26 11.48
CA LYS A 124 -1.22 -16.98 10.92
C LYS A 124 -0.77 -15.77 11.76
N LYS A 125 -0.68 -15.92 13.09
CA LYS A 125 -0.19 -14.88 14.00
C LYS A 125 1.30 -14.56 13.78
N ASP A 126 2.12 -15.58 13.50
CA ASP A 126 3.55 -15.38 13.22
C ASP A 126 3.75 -14.69 11.88
N ILE A 127 2.99 -15.12 10.86
CA ILE A 127 3.03 -14.51 9.53
C ILE A 127 2.60 -13.05 9.60
N LEU A 128 1.54 -12.74 10.35
CA LEU A 128 1.09 -11.36 10.57
C LEU A 128 2.19 -10.50 11.20
N ARG A 129 2.94 -11.00 12.19
CA ARG A 129 4.06 -10.26 12.79
C ARG A 129 5.18 -9.99 11.77
N MET A 130 5.54 -11.00 10.98
CA MET A 130 6.54 -10.85 9.91
C MET A 130 6.09 -9.81 8.87
N LEU A 131 4.81 -9.86 8.46
CA LEU A 131 4.24 -8.90 7.53
C LEU A 131 4.28 -7.48 8.10
N LYS A 132 3.87 -7.27 9.35
CA LYS A 132 3.92 -5.94 9.98
C LYS A 132 5.34 -5.38 10.03
N ARG A 133 6.35 -6.22 10.32
CA ARG A 133 7.75 -5.79 10.29
C ARG A 133 8.23 -5.40 8.89
N ALA A 134 7.81 -6.15 7.87
CA ALA A 134 8.12 -5.86 6.47
C ALA A 134 7.41 -4.59 5.99
N ILE A 135 6.14 -4.40 6.35
CA ILE A 135 5.36 -3.19 6.05
C ILE A 135 5.99 -1.98 6.74
N ALA A 136 6.39 -2.08 8.01
CA ALA A 136 7.07 -0.97 8.70
C ALA A 136 8.34 -0.52 7.98
N ARG A 137 9.10 -1.46 7.42
CA ARG A 137 10.27 -1.14 6.59
C ARG A 137 9.89 -0.35 5.34
N GLU A 138 8.84 -0.80 4.64
CA GLU A 138 8.35 -0.11 3.44
C GLU A 138 7.83 1.29 3.77
N MET A 139 7.00 1.42 4.81
CA MET A 139 6.44 2.70 5.25
C MET A 139 7.54 3.66 5.68
N PHE A 140 8.57 3.19 6.40
CA PHE A 140 9.73 4.01 6.74
C PHE A 140 10.40 4.62 5.50
N LYS A 141 10.58 3.84 4.43
CA LYS A 141 11.17 4.36 3.18
C LYS A 141 10.27 5.42 2.54
N LEU A 142 8.96 5.20 2.52
CA LEU A 142 7.98 6.16 1.98
C LEU A 142 7.89 7.45 2.82
N LEU A 143 8.08 7.35 4.13
CA LEU A 143 8.01 8.48 5.05
C LEU A 143 9.29 9.33 5.06
N THR A 144 10.45 8.75 4.74
CA THR A 144 11.76 9.43 4.88
C THR A 144 12.42 9.79 3.56
N ARG A 145 11.90 9.29 2.44
CA ARG A 145 12.46 9.56 1.11
C ARG A 145 11.41 10.22 0.25
N GLN A 146 11.83 11.26 -0.47
CA GLN A 146 11.04 11.76 -1.58
C GLN A 146 11.07 10.70 -2.68
N ILE A 147 9.90 10.14 -2.97
CA ILE A 147 9.72 9.15 -4.03
C ILE A 147 8.80 9.78 -5.05
N GLU A 148 9.33 9.99 -6.24
CA GLU A 148 8.54 10.47 -7.36
C GLU A 148 7.60 9.34 -7.81
N LEU A 149 6.31 9.67 -7.90
CA LEU A 149 5.34 8.77 -8.47
C LEU A 149 5.37 8.94 -9.98
N GLU A 150 5.56 7.81 -10.68
CA GLU A 150 5.47 7.76 -12.12
C GLU A 150 4.06 8.19 -12.58
N ASP A 151 3.94 9.03 -13.59
CA ASP A 151 2.62 9.31 -14.16
C ASP A 151 2.25 8.20 -15.15
N PHE A 152 0.98 7.75 -15.09
CA PHE A 152 0.40 6.78 -16.03
C PHE A 152 -0.57 7.42 -17.02
N SER A 153 -0.73 8.74 -16.98
CA SER A 153 -1.66 9.48 -17.84
C SER A 153 -1.34 9.35 -19.34
N ASP A 154 -0.09 9.00 -19.68
CA ASP A 154 0.41 8.77 -21.03
C ASP A 154 -0.11 7.47 -21.67
N LEU A 155 -0.45 6.45 -20.85
CA LEU A 155 -0.81 5.12 -21.33
C LEU A 155 -2.09 5.15 -22.18
N ARG A 156 -3.09 5.96 -21.78
CA ARG A 156 -4.37 6.04 -22.49
C ARG A 156 -4.25 6.70 -23.86
N PRO A 157 -3.64 7.90 -23.99
CA PRO A 157 -3.33 8.49 -25.29
C PRO A 157 -2.51 7.56 -26.17
N ALA A 158 -1.46 6.92 -25.63
CA ALA A 158 -0.60 6.02 -26.39
C ALA A 158 -1.38 4.80 -26.93
N ARG A 159 -2.24 4.18 -26.11
CA ARG A 159 -3.13 3.10 -26.56
C ARG A 159 -4.10 3.57 -27.65
N GLN A 160 -4.70 4.74 -27.48
CA GLN A 160 -5.63 5.32 -28.46
C GLN A 160 -4.93 5.62 -29.79
N ALA A 161 -3.70 6.14 -29.76
CA ALA A 161 -2.89 6.39 -30.95
C ALA A 161 -2.52 5.10 -31.69
N ALA A 162 -2.32 3.99 -30.97
CA ALA A 162 -2.12 2.67 -31.55
C ALA A 162 -3.43 2.01 -32.06
N GLY A 163 -4.60 2.66 -31.90
CA GLY A 163 -5.89 2.12 -32.32
C GLY A 163 -6.36 0.91 -31.50
N LEU A 164 -5.81 0.71 -30.30
CA LEU A 164 -6.05 -0.50 -29.50
C LEU A 164 -7.23 -0.30 -28.53
N PRO A 165 -8.24 -1.18 -28.55
CA PRO A 165 -9.30 -1.17 -27.54
C PRO A 165 -8.77 -1.69 -26.19
N LEU A 166 -9.45 -1.31 -25.09
CA LEU A 166 -9.10 -1.77 -23.74
C LEU A 166 -9.13 -3.29 -23.61
N THR A 167 -10.02 -3.96 -24.34
CA THR A 167 -10.18 -5.42 -24.38
C THR A 167 -8.88 -6.13 -24.78
N VAL A 168 -8.16 -5.61 -25.78
CA VAL A 168 -6.91 -6.21 -26.28
C VAL A 168 -5.80 -6.09 -25.24
N VAL A 169 -5.69 -4.91 -24.60
CA VAL A 169 -4.70 -4.70 -23.55
C VAL A 169 -5.00 -5.55 -22.32
N ALA A 170 -6.27 -5.59 -21.90
CA ALA A 170 -6.73 -6.41 -20.79
C ALA A 170 -6.40 -7.89 -21.01
N ALA A 171 -6.62 -8.40 -22.22
CA ALA A 171 -6.25 -9.76 -22.62
C ALA A 171 -4.73 -9.98 -22.58
N ALA A 172 -3.93 -9.05 -23.11
CA ALA A 172 -2.47 -9.15 -23.13
C ALA A 172 -1.85 -9.27 -21.72
N PHE A 173 -2.43 -8.59 -20.73
CA PHE A 173 -1.96 -8.62 -19.34
C PHE A 173 -2.72 -9.56 -18.42
N GLY A 174 -3.70 -10.32 -18.93
CA GLY A 174 -4.52 -11.23 -18.13
C GLY A 174 -5.27 -10.52 -17.00
N THR A 175 -5.73 -9.30 -17.25
CA THR A 175 -6.45 -8.45 -16.28
C THR A 175 -7.79 -7.99 -16.84
N SER A 176 -8.57 -7.24 -16.05
CA SER A 176 -9.85 -6.70 -16.52
C SER A 176 -9.68 -5.33 -17.18
N GLU A 177 -10.60 -4.97 -18.07
CA GLU A 177 -10.66 -3.64 -18.69
C GLU A 177 -10.80 -2.53 -17.64
N THR A 178 -11.55 -2.79 -16.56
CA THR A 178 -11.68 -1.87 -15.43
C THR A 178 -10.32 -1.59 -14.78
N GLU A 179 -9.48 -2.61 -14.63
CA GLU A 179 -8.16 -2.46 -14.03
C GLU A 179 -7.21 -1.65 -14.93
N ILE A 180 -7.20 -1.91 -16.24
CA ILE A 180 -6.46 -1.09 -17.21
C ILE A 180 -6.97 0.35 -17.19
N SER A 181 -8.29 0.54 -17.25
CA SER A 181 -8.91 1.86 -17.22
C SER A 181 -8.60 2.63 -15.92
N ARG A 182 -8.55 1.94 -14.77
CA ARG A 182 -8.19 2.56 -13.49
C ARG A 182 -6.71 2.93 -13.46
N LEU A 183 -5.83 2.09 -14.00
CA LEU A 183 -4.40 2.37 -14.14
C LEU A 183 -4.18 3.61 -15.02
N GLU A 184 -4.79 3.63 -16.21
CA GLU A 184 -4.75 4.73 -17.19
C GLU A 184 -5.25 6.08 -16.64
N ARG A 185 -6.10 6.05 -15.61
CA ARG A 185 -6.65 7.24 -14.95
C ARG A 185 -5.93 7.60 -13.64
N ASN A 186 -4.79 6.98 -13.36
CA ASN A 186 -4.08 7.11 -12.08
C ASN A 186 -4.95 6.79 -10.84
N LEU A 187 -6.02 5.99 -11.00
CA LEU A 187 -6.92 5.57 -9.92
C LEU A 187 -6.45 4.29 -9.23
N LYS A 188 -5.47 3.60 -9.81
CA LYS A 188 -4.79 2.45 -9.21
C LYS A 188 -3.30 2.52 -9.55
N ARG A 189 -2.46 2.34 -8.53
CA ARG A 189 -1.01 2.24 -8.69
C ARG A 189 -0.59 0.79 -8.97
N ASP A 190 0.05 0.54 -10.11
CA ASP A 190 0.75 -0.71 -10.42
C ASP A 190 1.90 -0.45 -11.40
N ASP A 191 3.04 -0.02 -10.86
CA ASP A 191 4.24 0.43 -11.60
C ASP A 191 4.78 -0.66 -12.50
N HIS A 192 4.72 -1.90 -12.04
CA HIS A 192 5.19 -3.04 -12.81
C HIS A 192 4.28 -3.29 -14.02
N LEU A 193 2.96 -3.21 -13.85
CA LEU A 193 2.03 -3.31 -14.96
C LEU A 193 2.17 -2.11 -15.91
N ALA A 194 2.27 -0.88 -15.38
CA ALA A 194 2.44 0.32 -16.19
C ALA A 194 3.71 0.27 -17.04
N HIS A 195 4.85 -0.13 -16.46
CA HIS A 195 6.11 -0.26 -17.19
C HIS A 195 6.01 -1.30 -18.31
N LYS A 196 5.46 -2.49 -18.01
CA LYS A 196 5.24 -3.52 -19.03
C LYS A 196 4.25 -3.10 -20.11
N TYR A 197 3.20 -2.36 -19.73
CA TYR A 197 2.21 -1.83 -20.65
C TYR A 197 2.83 -0.80 -21.59
N ARG A 198 3.67 0.11 -21.08
CA ARG A 198 4.39 1.07 -21.91
C ARG A 198 5.34 0.41 -22.90
N GLN A 199 6.08 -0.61 -22.47
CA GLN A 199 6.93 -1.42 -23.36
C GLN A 199 6.10 -2.11 -24.45
N TRP A 200 5.01 -2.77 -24.06
CA TRP A 200 4.12 -3.45 -24.99
C TRP A 200 3.48 -2.50 -26.01
N LEU A 201 3.11 -1.28 -25.60
CA LEU A 201 2.60 -0.25 -26.51
C LEU A 201 3.65 0.20 -27.53
N ALA A 202 4.93 0.28 -27.13
CA ALA A 202 6.01 0.63 -28.05
C ALA A 202 6.16 -0.42 -29.17
N ASP A 203 5.98 -1.71 -28.84
CA ASP A 203 6.02 -2.80 -29.82
C ASP A 203 4.82 -2.78 -30.79
N HIS A 204 3.69 -2.19 -30.39
CA HIS A 204 2.45 -2.12 -31.17
C HIS A 204 2.20 -0.74 -31.78
N HIS A 205 3.20 0.16 -31.75
CA HIS A 205 3.09 1.47 -32.37
C HIS A 205 3.05 1.33 -33.89
N PRO A 206 2.14 2.00 -34.62
CA PRO A 206 2.05 1.92 -36.09
C PRO A 206 3.33 2.26 -36.87
N ALA A 207 4.33 2.91 -36.25
CA ALA A 207 5.61 3.21 -36.86
C ALA A 207 6.58 2.01 -36.94
N ASN A 208 6.33 0.94 -36.18
CA ASN A 208 7.14 -0.29 -36.16
C ASN A 208 6.60 -1.40 -37.07
N ALA A 209 5.57 -1.11 -37.88
CA ALA A 209 4.95 -2.06 -38.81
C ALA A 209 5.47 -1.95 -40.26
N ALA A 210 6.65 -1.34 -40.46
CA ALA A 210 7.30 -1.14 -41.77
C ALA A 210 8.49 -2.08 -41.98
#